data_AF-A0A8T7A4G2-F1
#
_entry.id   AF-A0A8T7A4G2-F1
#
_cell.length_a   1.000
_cell.length_b   1.000
_cell.length_c   1.000
_cell.angle_alpha   90.00
_cell.angle_beta   90.00
_cell.angle_gamma   90.00
#
_symmetry.space_group_name_H-M   'P 1'
#
loop_
_entity.id
_entity.type
_entity.pdbx_description
1 polymer ?
#
loop_
_entity_poly.entity_id
_entity_poly.type
_entity_poly.pdbx_seq_one_letter_code
_entity_poly.pdbx_strand_id
1 'polypeptide(L)'
;MSNSKVEISENIKSKSIWMRLVFMLIVALLYSVSRVVVTAVIVFQFFWVLFTGENNAKLQNFGVSLADYTYQIILYLTFNTEERPFPFDLEWPSKM
;
A
#
# COMPACT_ATOMS: atom_id res chain seq x y z
N MET A 1 -18.09 -34.53 1.48
CA MET A 1 -18.96 -33.51 0.84
C MET A 1 -19.80 -32.69 1.82
N SER A 2 -20.20 -33.22 3.00
CA SER A 2 -21.01 -32.47 3.99
C SER A 2 -20.21 -31.39 4.74
N ASN A 3 -19.01 -31.72 5.26
CA ASN A 3 -18.18 -30.78 6.05
C ASN A 3 -17.76 -29.52 5.25
N SER A 4 -17.43 -29.66 3.97
CA SER A 4 -16.98 -28.51 3.16
C SER A 4 -18.07 -27.45 2.97
N LYS A 5 -19.35 -27.83 2.91
CA LYS A 5 -20.45 -26.86 2.82
C LYS A 5 -20.64 -26.09 4.12
N VAL A 6 -20.43 -26.77 5.26
CA VAL A 6 -20.52 -26.16 6.60
C VAL A 6 -19.38 -25.16 6.78
N GLU A 7 -18.13 -25.54 6.48
CA GLU A 7 -16.95 -24.66 6.56
C GLU A 7 -17.07 -23.40 5.67
N ILE A 8 -17.55 -23.54 4.42
CA ILE A 8 -17.78 -22.39 3.53
C ILE A 8 -18.83 -21.44 4.12
N SER A 9 -19.92 -21.99 4.68
CA SER A 9 -20.99 -21.19 5.26
C SER A 9 -20.54 -20.40 6.49
N GLU A 10 -19.61 -20.95 7.27
CA GLU A 10 -19.02 -20.27 8.42
C GLU A 10 -18.04 -19.17 7.98
N ASN A 11 -17.19 -19.45 6.98
CA ASN A 11 -16.28 -18.47 6.41
C ASN A 11 -17.01 -17.25 5.83
N ILE A 12 -18.12 -17.47 5.12
CA ILE A 12 -18.95 -16.39 4.55
C ILE A 12 -19.61 -15.56 5.67
N LYS A 13 -19.95 -16.14 6.81
CA LYS A 13 -20.52 -15.41 7.95
C LYS A 13 -19.47 -14.72 8.81
N SER A 14 -18.18 -14.97 8.56
CA SER A 14 -17.10 -14.40 9.35
C SER A 14 -17.04 -12.89 9.22
N LYS A 15 -17.22 -12.17 10.32
CA LYS A 15 -17.05 -10.72 10.37
C LYS A 15 -15.65 -10.29 9.93
N SER A 16 -14.61 -11.10 10.20
CA SER A 16 -13.23 -10.74 9.88
C SER A 16 -12.98 -10.66 8.37
N ILE A 17 -13.58 -11.54 7.57
CA ILE A 17 -13.36 -11.55 6.11
C ILE A 17 -14.01 -10.35 5.43
N TRP A 18 -15.22 -9.99 5.87
CA TRP A 18 -15.92 -8.81 5.37
C TRP A 18 -15.23 -7.51 5.78
N MET A 19 -14.74 -7.43 7.03
CA MET A 19 -13.96 -6.28 7.47
C MET A 19 -12.67 -6.15 6.66
N ARG A 20 -11.97 -7.26 6.39
CA ARG A 20 -10.77 -7.24 5.53
C ARG A 20 -11.11 -6.72 4.13
N LEU A 21 -12.21 -7.18 3.53
CA LEU A 21 -12.66 -6.71 2.22
C LEU A 21 -12.90 -5.20 2.19
N VAL A 22 -13.56 -4.64 3.21
CA VAL A 22 -13.75 -3.19 3.33
C VAL A 22 -12.41 -2.46 3.34
N PHE A 23 -11.46 -2.92 4.14
CA PHE A 23 -10.12 -2.33 4.18
C PHE A 23 -9.35 -2.55 2.87
N MET A 24 -9.51 -3.67 2.17
CA MET A 24 -8.92 -3.87 0.85
C MET A 24 -9.41 -2.84 -0.16
N LEU A 25 -10.71 -2.50 -0.15
CA LEU A 25 -11.25 -1.46 -1.02
C LEU A 25 -10.66 -0.09 -0.70
N ILE A 26 -10.53 0.25 0.59
CA ILE A 26 -9.92 1.51 1.03
C ILE A 26 -8.43 1.54 0.65
N VAL A 27 -7.69 0.46 0.91
CA VAL A 27 -6.27 0.34 0.58
C VAL A 27 -6.03 0.35 -0.94
N ALA A 28 -6.93 -0.21 -1.75
CA ALA A 28 -6.87 -0.12 -3.21
C ALA A 28 -7.08 1.32 -3.71
N LEU A 29 -7.93 2.10 -3.03
CA LEU A 29 -8.06 3.53 -3.31
C LEU A 29 -6.76 4.28 -2.94
N LEU A 30 -6.20 4.00 -1.76
CA LEU A 30 -4.90 4.57 -1.34
C LEU A 30 -3.76 4.19 -2.28
N TYR A 31 -3.77 2.97 -2.83
CA TYR A 31 -2.83 2.54 -3.86
C TYR A 31 -2.93 3.40 -5.12
N SER A 32 -4.15 3.73 -5.55
CA SER A 32 -4.37 4.61 -6.69
C SER A 32 -3.83 6.01 -6.45
N VAL A 33 -4.03 6.57 -5.24
CA VAL A 33 -3.43 7.84 -4.83
C VAL A 33 -1.90 7.75 -4.82
N SER A 34 -1.34 6.68 -4.24
CA SER A 34 0.11 6.46 -4.18
C SER A 34 0.75 6.48 -5.57
N ARG A 35 0.14 5.86 -6.57
CA ARG A 35 0.63 5.90 -7.97
C ARG A 35 0.72 7.31 -8.55
N VAL A 36 -0.28 8.16 -8.25
CA VAL A 36 -0.26 9.58 -8.66
C VAL A 36 0.89 10.32 -7.98
N VAL A 37 1.08 10.10 -6.67
CA VAL A 37 2.17 10.73 -5.90
C VAL A 37 3.53 10.28 -6.40
N VAL A 38 3.73 8.98 -6.64
CA VAL A 38 4.97 8.43 -7.23
C VAL A 38 5.26 9.10 -8.57
N THR A 39 4.25 9.26 -9.42
CA THR A 39 4.40 9.91 -10.73
C THR A 39 4.85 11.37 -10.57
N ALA A 40 4.26 12.12 -9.62
CA ALA A 40 4.67 13.48 -9.33
C ALA A 40 6.12 13.57 -8.82
N VAL A 41 6.52 12.65 -7.93
CA VAL A 41 7.91 12.59 -7.43
C VAL A 41 8.89 12.31 -8.56
N ILE A 42 8.57 11.39 -9.48
CA ILE A 42 9.41 11.10 -10.66
C ILE A 42 9.57 12.36 -11.51
N VAL A 43 8.46 13.05 -11.83
CA VAL A 43 8.49 14.27 -12.65
C VAL A 43 9.32 15.37 -11.98
N PHE A 44 9.09 15.62 -10.69
CA PHE A 44 9.84 16.64 -9.96
C PHE A 44 11.33 16.30 -9.82
N GLN A 45 11.67 15.04 -9.55
CA GLN A 45 13.06 14.60 -9.49
C GLN A 45 13.75 14.81 -10.85
N PHE A 46 13.08 14.43 -11.95
CA PHE A 46 13.61 14.60 -13.29
C PHE A 46 13.91 16.07 -13.61
N PHE A 47 12.94 16.98 -13.38
CA PHE A 47 13.16 18.41 -13.61
C PHE A 47 14.21 19.00 -12.66
N TRP A 48 14.29 18.53 -11.42
CA TRP A 48 15.33 18.95 -10.49
C TRP A 48 16.73 18.61 -11.02
N VAL A 49 16.94 17.37 -11.46
CA VAL A 49 18.20 16.94 -12.06
C VAL A 49 18.48 17.71 -13.35
N LEU A 50 17.46 17.94 -14.19
CA LEU A 50 17.60 18.67 -15.45
C LEU A 50 18.14 20.09 -15.25
N PHE A 51 17.68 20.80 -14.23
CA PHE A 51 18.07 22.19 -14.00
C PHE A 51 19.28 22.35 -13.07
N THR A 52 19.52 21.41 -12.15
CA THR A 52 20.58 21.54 -11.13
C THR A 52 21.78 20.62 -11.38
N GLY A 53 21.62 19.56 -12.17
CA GLY A 53 22.64 18.52 -12.36
C GLY A 53 22.78 17.55 -11.19
N GLU A 54 22.05 17.74 -10.09
CA GLU A 54 22.15 16.95 -8.87
C GLU A 54 20.81 16.31 -8.50
N ASN A 55 20.84 15.26 -7.67
CA ASN A 55 19.62 14.67 -7.13
C ASN A 55 19.11 15.45 -5.92
N ASN A 56 17.78 15.65 -5.83
CA ASN A 56 17.17 16.16 -4.61
C ASN A 56 17.08 15.04 -3.55
N ALA A 57 17.89 15.12 -2.50
CA ALA A 57 17.94 14.10 -1.44
C ALA A 57 16.59 13.87 -0.73
N LYS A 58 15.76 14.92 -0.59
CA LYS A 58 14.44 14.79 0.04
C LYS A 58 13.47 13.99 -0.84
N LEU A 59 13.41 14.31 -2.13
CA LEU A 59 12.59 13.57 -3.09
C LEU A 59 13.08 12.13 -3.26
N GLN A 60 14.40 11.91 -3.24
CA GLN A 60 14.99 10.57 -3.28
C GLN A 60 14.55 9.72 -2.06
N ASN A 61 14.67 10.27 -0.85
CA ASN A 61 14.25 9.57 0.38
C ASN A 61 12.74 9.33 0.41
N PHE A 62 11.94 10.29 -0.07
CA PHE A 62 10.50 10.13 -0.19
C PHE A 62 10.12 9.05 -1.23
N GLY A 63 10.86 8.96 -2.34
CA GLY A 63 10.69 7.90 -3.33
C GLY A 63 10.92 6.50 -2.75
N VAL A 64 11.92 6.33 -1.89
CA VAL A 64 12.14 5.07 -1.16
C VAL A 64 10.95 4.75 -0.24
N SER A 65 10.50 5.74 0.52
CA SER A 65 9.34 5.61 1.42
C SER A 65 8.07 5.18 0.66
N LEU A 66 7.85 5.75 -0.54
CA LEU A 66 6.73 5.39 -1.42
C LEU A 66 6.85 3.96 -1.97
N ALA A 67 8.07 3.50 -2.25
CA ALA A 67 8.30 2.13 -2.70
C ALA A 67 7.97 1.11 -1.59
N ASP A 68 8.44 1.37 -0.37
CA ASP A 68 8.14 0.54 0.80
C ASP A 68 6.64 0.55 1.12
N TYR A 69 5.98 1.71 1.02
CA TYR A 69 4.54 1.82 1.20
C TYR A 69 3.76 1.01 0.15
N THR A 70 4.20 1.06 -1.11
CA THR A 70 3.61 0.26 -2.19
C THR A 70 3.78 -1.24 -1.93
N TYR A 71 4.93 -1.66 -1.42
CA TYR A 71 5.18 -3.04 -1.03
C TYR A 71 4.23 -3.50 0.07
N GLN A 72 4.07 -2.70 1.13
CA GLN A 72 3.13 -2.99 2.23
C GLN A 72 1.67 -3.13 1.73
N ILE A 73 1.25 -2.23 0.84
CA ILE A 73 -0.07 -2.31 0.18
C ILE A 73 -0.24 -3.66 -0.53
N ILE A 74 0.75 -4.05 -1.35
CA ILE A 74 0.67 -5.28 -2.14
C ILE A 74 0.57 -6.49 -1.19
N LEU A 75 1.38 -6.55 -0.14
CA LEU A 75 1.30 -7.63 0.84
C LEU A 75 -0.10 -7.73 1.47
N TYR A 76 -0.70 -6.61 1.87
CA TYR A 76 -2.03 -6.60 2.47
C TYR A 76 -3.12 -7.05 1.49
N LEU A 77 -3.13 -6.49 0.27
CA LEU A 77 -4.13 -6.80 -0.75
C LEU A 77 -4.04 -8.24 -1.28
N THR A 78 -2.86 -8.86 -1.20
CA THR A 78 -2.60 -10.23 -1.67
C THR A 78 -2.59 -11.25 -0.55
N PHE A 79 -3.14 -10.90 0.61
CA PHE A 79 -3.29 -11.80 1.76
C PHE A 79 -1.96 -12.31 2.37
N ASN A 80 -0.85 -11.62 2.12
CA ASN A 80 0.47 -11.96 2.68
C ASN A 80 0.74 -11.33 4.05
N THR A 81 -0.11 -10.39 4.50
CA THR A 81 -0.09 -9.84 5.85
C THR A 81 -1.49 -9.44 6.31
N GLU A 82 -1.73 -9.44 7.63
CA GLU A 82 -2.92 -8.87 8.26
C GLU A 82 -2.73 -7.41 8.68
N GLU A 83 -1.48 -6.91 8.70
CA GLU A 83 -1.18 -5.52 9.05
C GLU A 83 -1.62 -4.58 7.92
N ARG A 84 -2.51 -3.64 8.24
CA ARG A 84 -2.97 -2.65 7.28
C ARG A 84 -1.91 -1.55 7.13
N PRO A 85 -1.58 -1.13 5.90
CA PRO A 85 -0.60 -0.07 5.66
C PRO A 85 -1.08 1.26 6.26
N PHE A 86 -0.17 2.24 6.35
CA PHE A 86 -0.51 3.61 6.76
C PHE A 86 -1.75 4.13 6.02
N PRO A 87 -2.70 4.83 6.68
CA PRO A 87 -2.64 5.36 8.04
C PRO A 87 -3.31 4.48 9.11
N PHE A 88 -3.35 3.16 8.92
CA PHE A 88 -4.06 2.25 9.82
C PHE A 88 -3.15 1.63 10.89
N ASP A 89 -2.56 0.46 10.63
CA ASP A 89 -1.79 -0.28 11.64
C ASP A 89 -0.30 0.09 11.58
N LEU A 90 0.23 0.22 10.37
CA LEU A 90 1.63 0.59 10.14
C LEU A 90 1.80 2.11 10.08
N GLU A 91 2.94 2.57 10.59
CA GLU A 91 3.38 3.94 10.39
C GLU A 91 3.83 4.17 8.94
N TRP A 92 3.91 5.45 8.55
CA TRP A 92 4.46 5.80 7.25
C TRP A 92 5.91 5.29 7.14
N PRO A 93 6.28 4.58 6.06
CA PRO A 93 7.64 4.09 5.91
C PRO A 93 8.60 5.26 5.87
N SER A 94 9.52 5.29 6.82
CA SER A 94 10.62 6.23 6.81
C SER A 94 11.90 5.45 6.99
N LYS A 95 12.92 5.78 6.20
CA LYS A 95 14.27 5.34 6.52
C LYS A 95 14.65 5.97 7.86
N MET A 96 14.92 5.12 8.87
CA MET A 96 15.72 5.53 10.03
C MET A 96 17.10 6.01 9.58
#